data_AF-A0A081B5K4-F1
#
_entry.id   AF-A0A081B5K4-F1
#
_cell.length_a   1.000
_cell.length_b   1.000
_cell.length_c   1.000
_cell.angle_alpha   90.00
_cell.angle_beta   90.00
_cell.angle_gamma   90.00
#
_symmetry.space_group_name_H-M   'P 1'
#
loop_
_entity.id
_entity.type
_entity.pdbx_description
1 polymer ?
#
loop_
_entity_poly.entity_id
_entity_poly.type
_entity_poly.pdbx_seq_one_letter_code
_entity_poly.pdbx_strand_id
1 'polypeptide(L)'
;MRNLTDRERRTIIDELLTRLKGGKLVHGVLTEVARKFSCDRSSVSRLWTQYQSTCTNGISEGERRSRIKTNSGRKQIDRDEVAQKLSQVPAEQRLVVRRTAVAAGLTRYLVSAMLKEGRLHRRSTRIKPALTTENKHKRVEHVLSYIDDATHNFEPMENVIHIDEKWFNQDKNTRTYMLLEGELPPQRDRKSNNFIPKTMFLAAVARPRYDFQRKCRWSGKIGIWALTEEYVAQRSSKYRPRAEWPRQQWRDPIFVQQDNAKPHVSPFDPDILAAGLEGGWSIRLIFQPPNSPDLNALDLGLFASLQSI
;
A
#
# COMPACT_ATOMS: atom_id res chain seq x y z
N MET A 1 42.74 34.97 8.63
CA MET A 1 43.80 34.04 8.19
C MET A 1 43.33 33.31 6.94
N ARG A 2 44.16 33.19 5.91
CA ARG A 2 43.82 32.45 4.67
C ARG A 2 43.79 30.94 4.94
N ASN A 3 42.71 30.28 4.53
CA ASN A 3 42.61 28.82 4.61
C ASN A 3 43.44 28.19 3.47
N LEU A 4 44.41 27.34 3.84
CA LEU A 4 45.21 26.58 2.87
C LEU A 4 44.36 25.49 2.21
N THR A 5 44.39 25.42 0.89
CA THR A 5 43.78 24.34 0.09
C THR A 5 44.51 23.01 0.29
N ASP A 6 43.85 21.88 -0.02
CA ASP A 6 44.47 20.55 0.12
C ASP A 6 45.73 20.39 -0.73
N ARG A 7 45.81 21.08 -1.89
CA ARG A 7 46.99 21.10 -2.75
C ARG A 7 48.14 21.89 -2.11
N GLU A 8 47.86 23.10 -1.60
CA GLU A 8 48.86 23.91 -0.90
C GLU A 8 49.41 23.21 0.34
N ARG A 9 48.56 22.55 1.13
CA ARG A 9 48.99 21.77 2.31
C ARG A 9 49.94 20.64 1.94
N ARG A 10 49.65 19.91 0.85
CA ARG A 10 50.56 18.86 0.32
C ARG A 10 51.90 19.44 -0.10
N THR A 11 51.91 20.50 -0.91
CA THR A 11 53.14 21.12 -1.39
C THR A 11 53.99 21.70 -0.26
N ILE A 12 53.36 22.27 0.78
CA ILE A 12 54.04 22.74 1.99
C ILE A 12 54.73 21.56 2.71
N ILE A 13 54.04 20.43 2.89
CA ILE A 13 54.61 19.24 3.54
C ILE A 13 55.76 18.67 2.71
N ASP A 14 55.61 18.55 1.39
CA ASP A 14 56.66 18.06 0.49
C ASP A 14 57.91 18.97 0.52
N GLU A 15 57.72 20.30 0.57
CA GLU A 15 58.82 21.26 0.69
C GLU A 15 59.50 21.20 2.07
N LEU A 16 58.77 20.90 3.14
CA LEU A 16 59.36 20.68 4.46
C LEU A 16 60.15 19.36 4.52
N LEU A 17 59.66 18.30 3.86
CA LEU A 17 60.33 17.00 3.79
C LEU A 17 61.65 17.08 3.02
N THR A 18 61.69 17.80 1.89
CA THR A 18 62.93 18.00 1.10
C THR A 18 64.00 18.80 1.84
N ARG A 19 63.61 19.62 2.83
CA ARG A 19 64.51 20.45 3.64
C ARG A 19 64.84 19.83 5.01
N LEU A 20 64.45 18.58 5.24
CA LEU A 20 64.76 17.84 6.45
C LEU A 20 66.23 17.38 6.45
N LYS A 21 67.00 17.73 7.47
CA LYS A 21 68.38 17.24 7.65
C LYS A 21 68.51 16.57 9.01
N GLY A 22 68.91 15.29 9.03
CA GLY A 22 69.07 14.52 10.28
C GLY A 22 67.79 14.41 11.12
N GLY A 23 66.62 14.37 10.48
CA GLY A 23 65.32 14.27 11.17
C GLY A 23 64.79 15.59 11.73
N LYS A 24 65.50 16.72 11.57
CA LYS A 24 65.07 18.04 12.05
C LYS A 24 65.00 19.06 10.90
N LEU A 25 64.08 20.01 11.04
CA LEU A 25 64.01 21.17 10.15
C LEU A 25 65.09 22.18 10.54
N VAL A 26 65.79 22.72 9.55
CA VAL A 26 66.79 23.78 9.77
C VAL A 26 66.09 25.06 10.28
N HIS A 27 66.78 25.82 11.13
CA HIS A 27 66.26 27.08 11.66
C HIS A 27 65.88 28.03 10.53
N GLY A 28 64.73 28.71 10.64
CA GLY A 28 64.23 29.65 9.62
C GLY A 28 63.36 29.03 8.52
N VAL A 29 63.43 27.71 8.27
CA VAL A 29 62.70 27.04 7.16
C VAL A 29 61.19 27.24 7.25
N LEU A 30 60.60 27.16 8.44
CA LEU A 30 59.16 27.39 8.64
C LEU A 30 58.74 28.81 8.24
N THR A 31 59.59 29.81 8.52
CA THR A 31 59.33 31.21 8.19
C THR A 31 59.45 31.45 6.68
N GLU A 32 60.43 30.81 6.03
CA GLU A 32 60.62 30.89 4.57
C GLU A 32 59.46 30.26 3.81
N VAL A 33 59.04 29.05 4.21
CA VAL A 33 57.89 28.37 3.62
C VAL A 33 56.61 29.16 3.87
N ALA A 34 56.43 29.72 5.07
CA ALA A 34 55.30 30.58 5.38
C ALA A 34 55.22 31.82 4.46
N ARG A 35 56.36 32.48 4.21
CA ARG A 35 56.47 33.61 3.29
C ARG A 35 56.16 33.22 1.85
N LYS A 36 56.66 32.07 1.38
CA LYS A 36 56.42 31.56 0.02
C LYS A 36 54.94 31.30 -0.26
N PHE A 37 54.21 30.76 0.71
CA PHE A 37 52.77 30.46 0.59
C PHE A 37 51.87 31.60 1.10
N SER A 38 52.42 32.78 1.43
CA SER A 38 51.67 33.93 1.96
C SER A 38 50.76 33.55 3.14
N CYS A 39 51.28 32.75 4.07
CA CYS A 39 50.57 32.28 5.25
C CYS A 39 51.36 32.55 6.52
N ASP A 40 50.70 32.46 7.67
CA ASP A 40 51.35 32.72 8.95
C ASP A 40 52.26 31.54 9.36
N ARG A 41 53.43 31.82 9.96
CA ARG A 41 54.37 30.80 10.43
C ARG A 41 53.71 29.77 11.34
N SER A 42 52.77 30.20 12.20
CA SER A 42 52.05 29.28 13.09
C SER A 42 51.16 28.30 12.33
N SER A 43 50.67 28.66 11.14
CA SER A 43 49.84 27.78 10.30
C SER A 43 50.68 26.65 9.70
N VAL A 44 51.88 26.96 9.23
CA VAL A 44 52.85 25.97 8.74
C VAL A 44 53.34 25.08 9.89
N SER A 45 53.63 25.66 11.06
CA SER A 45 54.03 24.92 12.25
C SER A 45 52.97 23.91 12.70
N ARG A 46 51.69 24.33 12.80
CA ARG A 46 50.58 23.44 13.16
C ARG A 46 50.40 22.31 12.16
N LEU A 47 50.51 22.61 10.85
CA LEU A 47 50.44 21.61 9.80
C LEU A 47 51.56 20.57 9.93
N TRP A 48 52.79 21.01 10.22
CA TRP A 48 53.94 20.13 10.41
C TRP A 48 53.81 19.24 11.65
N THR A 49 53.45 19.81 12.80
CA THR A 49 53.22 19.03 14.03
C THR A 49 52.11 18.00 13.83
N GLN A 50 51.03 18.38 13.14
CA GLN A 50 49.95 17.45 12.81
C GLN A 50 50.44 16.31 11.91
N TYR A 51 51.16 16.63 10.83
CA TYR A 51 51.75 15.64 9.93
C TYR A 51 52.61 14.62 10.71
N GLN A 52 53.53 15.11 11.54
CA GLN A 52 54.39 14.26 12.38
C GLN A 52 53.56 13.34 13.30
N SER A 53 52.55 13.88 13.99
CA SER A 53 51.69 13.08 14.87
C SER A 53 50.93 11.97 14.14
N THR A 54 50.51 12.22 12.89
CA THR A 54 49.80 11.21 12.08
C THR A 54 50.73 10.14 11.51
N CYS A 55 51.97 10.49 11.20
CA CYS A 55 52.99 9.51 10.82
C CYS A 55 53.35 8.58 11.98
N THR A 56 53.41 9.10 13.21
CA THR A 56 53.65 8.28 14.42
C THR A 56 52.48 7.33 14.72
N ASN A 57 51.25 7.71 14.39
CA ASN A 57 50.03 6.91 14.62
C ASN A 57 49.70 5.90 13.49
N GLY A 58 50.66 5.56 12.62
CA GLY A 58 50.52 4.46 11.64
C GLY A 58 49.91 4.81 10.29
N ILE A 59 49.75 6.11 9.95
CA ILE A 59 49.33 6.54 8.60
C ILE A 59 50.60 6.78 7.78
N SER A 60 50.93 5.85 6.87
CA SER A 60 52.21 5.78 6.13
C SER A 60 52.55 7.04 5.33
N GLU A 61 51.54 7.82 4.89
CA GLU A 61 51.73 9.05 4.10
C GLU A 61 51.46 10.36 4.86
N GLY A 62 51.05 10.27 6.14
CA GLY A 62 50.60 11.39 6.97
C GLY A 62 49.32 12.08 6.47
N GLU A 63 48.53 12.68 7.36
CA GLU A 63 47.28 13.35 6.96
C GLU A 63 47.56 14.75 6.39
N ARG A 64 47.41 14.92 5.07
CA ARG A 64 47.74 16.17 4.35
C ARG A 64 46.52 17.06 4.01
N ARG A 65 45.30 16.57 4.25
CA ARG A 65 44.05 17.24 3.87
C ARG A 65 43.54 18.16 4.98
N SER A 66 42.74 19.16 4.61
CA SER A 66 42.04 20.01 5.57
C SER A 66 40.93 19.24 6.28
N ARG A 67 40.91 19.28 7.62
CA ARG A 67 39.82 18.74 8.45
C ARG A 67 38.59 19.65 8.51
N ILE A 68 38.66 20.85 7.93
CA ILE A 68 37.50 21.75 7.87
C ILE A 68 36.38 21.07 7.07
N LYS A 69 36.68 20.44 5.94
CA LYS A 69 35.67 19.76 5.11
C LYS A 69 34.90 18.65 5.83
N THR A 70 35.49 18.02 6.84
CA THR A 70 34.86 16.94 7.61
C THR A 70 34.27 17.41 8.95
N ASN A 71 34.87 18.42 9.57
CA ASN A 71 34.47 18.88 10.91
C ASN A 71 33.58 20.14 10.91
N SER A 72 33.40 20.80 9.77
CA SER A 72 32.53 21.97 9.67
C SER A 72 31.13 21.58 9.19
N GLY A 73 30.14 22.30 9.70
CA GLY A 73 28.73 22.02 9.48
C GLY A 73 28.06 21.22 10.60
N ARG A 74 26.73 21.10 10.51
CA ARG A 74 25.93 20.32 11.45
C ARG A 74 26.15 18.83 11.16
N LYS A 75 26.64 18.08 12.16
CA LYS A 75 26.78 16.62 12.04
C LYS A 75 25.42 15.99 11.75
N GLN A 76 25.40 15.07 10.80
CA GLN A 76 24.19 14.31 10.46
C GLN A 76 23.81 13.43 11.66
N ILE A 77 22.52 13.41 11.99
CA ILE A 77 22.00 12.54 13.04
C ILE A 77 21.96 11.12 12.47
N ASP A 78 22.47 10.16 13.24
CA ASP A 78 22.43 8.76 12.86
C ASP A 78 20.98 8.29 12.74
N ARG A 79 20.63 7.82 11.55
CA ARG A 79 19.28 7.36 11.22
C ARG A 79 18.96 6.01 11.85
N ASP A 80 19.98 5.20 12.15
CA ASP A 80 19.81 3.92 12.84
C ASP A 80 19.39 4.13 14.30
N GLU A 81 20.00 5.11 14.98
CA GLU A 81 19.60 5.52 16.33
C GLU A 81 18.15 6.04 16.36
N VAL A 82 17.75 6.81 15.34
CA VAL A 82 16.36 7.30 15.20
C VAL A 82 15.39 6.12 15.00
N ALA A 83 15.76 5.12 14.19
CA ALA A 83 14.94 3.93 13.98
C ALA A 83 14.78 3.11 15.28
N GLN A 84 15.84 2.99 16.08
CA GLN A 84 15.80 2.32 17.37
C GLN A 84 14.87 3.06 18.36
N LYS A 85 14.93 4.39 18.42
CA LYS A 85 13.97 5.19 19.24
C LYS A 85 12.53 5.00 18.77
N LEU A 86 12.30 4.92 17.47
CA LEU A 86 10.97 4.67 16.89
C LEU A 86 10.46 3.24 17.10
N SER A 87 11.34 2.25 17.30
CA SER A 87 10.92 0.86 17.55
C SER A 87 10.46 0.64 19.00
N GLN A 88 10.95 1.42 19.94
CA GLN A 88 10.49 1.39 21.34
C GLN A 88 9.05 1.90 21.52
N VAL A 89 8.54 2.68 20.56
CA VAL A 89 7.16 3.15 20.59
C VAL A 89 6.24 2.11 19.93
N PRO A 90 5.20 1.61 20.61
CA PRO A 90 4.24 0.67 20.03
C PRO A 90 3.65 1.19 18.72
N ALA A 91 3.42 0.31 17.75
CA ALA A 91 2.87 0.68 16.44
C ALA A 91 1.54 1.43 16.54
N GLU A 92 0.69 1.07 17.50
CA GLU A 92 -0.61 1.69 17.76
C GLU A 92 -0.52 3.18 18.14
N GLN A 93 0.62 3.60 18.70
CA GLN A 93 0.86 5.00 19.07
C GLN A 93 1.53 5.80 17.94
N ARG A 94 2.02 5.13 16.89
CA ARG A 94 2.74 5.74 15.76
C ARG A 94 1.83 6.18 14.61
N LEU A 95 0.69 6.80 14.94
CA LEU A 95 -0.35 7.15 13.96
C LEU A 95 -0.01 8.40 13.14
N VAL A 96 0.49 9.44 13.81
CA VAL A 96 0.70 10.77 13.22
C VAL A 96 2.11 11.24 13.55
N VAL A 97 2.80 11.81 12.56
CA VAL A 97 4.18 12.32 12.69
C VAL A 97 4.40 13.09 13.98
N ARG A 98 3.48 14.01 14.34
CA ARG A 98 3.57 14.81 15.56
C ARG A 98 3.54 13.95 16.83
N ARG A 99 2.57 13.04 16.96
CA ARG A 99 2.43 12.17 18.13
C ARG A 99 3.61 11.19 18.24
N THR A 100 3.99 10.58 17.12
CA THR A 100 5.15 9.68 17.03
C THR A 100 6.43 10.37 17.47
N ALA A 101 6.64 11.61 17.03
CA ALA A 101 7.83 12.39 17.40
C ALA A 101 7.88 12.66 18.91
N VAL A 102 6.76 13.08 19.51
CA VAL A 102 6.68 13.31 20.96
C VAL A 102 6.92 12.02 21.75
N ALA A 103 6.25 10.93 21.36
CA ALA A 103 6.38 9.63 22.06
C ALA A 103 7.81 9.06 21.97
N ALA A 104 8.51 9.28 20.85
CA ALA A 104 9.88 8.80 20.65
C ALA A 104 10.96 9.79 21.14
N GLY A 105 10.59 10.97 21.67
CA GLY A 105 11.55 12.02 22.05
C GLY A 105 12.34 12.58 20.86
N LEU A 106 11.74 12.58 19.67
CA LEU A 106 12.35 13.01 18.41
C LEU A 106 11.74 14.32 17.90
N THR A 107 12.45 14.98 16.99
CA THR A 107 11.87 16.13 16.27
C THR A 107 10.94 15.65 15.15
N ARG A 108 9.88 16.42 14.85
CA ARG A 108 8.96 16.14 13.73
C ARG A 108 9.69 15.98 12.40
N TYR A 109 10.74 16.78 12.19
CA TYR A 109 11.58 16.73 11.00
C TYR A 109 12.21 15.35 10.80
N LEU A 110 12.76 14.74 11.87
CA LEU A 110 13.41 13.43 11.76
C LEU A 110 12.43 12.33 11.34
N VAL A 111 11.22 12.31 11.91
CA VAL A 111 10.18 11.35 11.56
C VAL A 111 9.71 11.54 10.11
N SER A 112 9.49 12.79 9.68
CA SER A 112 9.15 13.08 8.28
C SER A 112 10.27 12.71 7.31
N ALA A 113 11.54 12.92 7.69
CA ALA A 113 12.68 12.53 6.88
C ALA A 113 12.79 11.01 6.75
N MET A 114 12.58 10.24 7.83
CA MET A 114 12.53 8.77 7.77
C MET A 114 11.44 8.26 6.82
N LEU A 115 10.28 8.94 6.78
CA LEU A 115 9.21 8.64 5.81
C LEU A 115 9.64 8.94 4.37
N LYS A 116 10.28 10.09 4.13
CA LYS A 116 10.73 10.51 2.80
C LYS A 116 11.89 9.66 2.28
N GLU A 117 12.79 9.24 3.15
CA GLU A 117 13.93 8.36 2.88
C GLU A 117 13.51 6.88 2.74
N GLY A 118 12.23 6.55 2.97
CA GLY A 118 11.72 5.19 2.86
C GLY A 118 12.16 4.24 3.98
N ARG A 119 12.72 4.78 5.08
CA ARG A 119 13.11 4.01 6.26
C ARG A 119 11.96 3.79 7.25
N LEU A 120 10.88 4.56 7.10
CA LEU A 120 9.60 4.39 7.78
C LEU A 120 8.49 4.39 6.73
N HIS A 121 7.48 3.55 6.90
CA HIS A 121 6.37 3.44 5.95
C HIS A 121 5.02 3.72 6.60
N ARG A 122 4.13 4.39 5.87
CA ARG A 122 2.72 4.47 6.22
C ARG A 122 2.02 3.24 5.67
N ARG A 123 1.39 2.47 6.54
CA ARG A 123 0.47 1.39 6.16
C ARG A 123 -0.85 1.63 6.86
N SER A 124 -1.94 1.51 6.12
CA SER A 124 -3.29 1.48 6.68
C SER A 124 -3.74 0.04 6.85
N THR A 125 -4.43 -0.22 7.96
CA THR A 125 -5.16 -1.47 8.17
C THR A 125 -6.64 -1.16 8.18
N ARG A 126 -7.46 -2.13 7.77
CA ARG A 126 -8.93 -2.05 7.89
C ARG A 126 -9.36 -2.90 9.08
N ILE A 127 -10.36 -2.43 9.81
CA ILE A 127 -11.03 -3.25 10.81
C ILE A 127 -11.68 -4.43 10.08
N LYS A 128 -11.34 -5.64 10.50
CA LYS A 128 -11.96 -6.88 10.00
C LYS A 128 -12.98 -7.37 11.03
N PRO A 129 -14.09 -7.97 10.59
CA PRO A 129 -15.03 -8.58 11.52
C PRO A 129 -14.32 -9.66 12.34
N ALA A 130 -14.65 -9.73 13.63
CA ALA A 130 -14.11 -10.76 14.51
C ALA A 130 -14.72 -12.12 14.13
N LEU A 131 -13.85 -13.08 13.78
CA LEU A 131 -14.28 -14.45 13.48
C LEU A 131 -14.17 -15.29 14.75
N THR A 132 -15.29 -15.88 15.18
CA THR A 132 -15.32 -16.92 16.21
C THR A 132 -14.58 -18.17 15.70
N THR A 133 -14.18 -19.06 16.61
CA THR A 133 -13.57 -20.35 16.27
C THR A 133 -14.48 -21.18 15.36
N GLU A 134 -15.78 -21.19 15.65
CA GLU A 134 -16.79 -21.85 14.83
C GLU A 134 -16.88 -21.24 13.41
N ASN A 135 -16.87 -19.92 13.27
CA ASN A 135 -16.88 -19.27 11.96
C ASN A 135 -15.63 -19.63 11.15
N LYS A 136 -14.46 -19.74 11.80
CA LYS A 136 -13.23 -20.17 11.12
C LYS A 136 -13.34 -21.62 10.64
N HIS A 137 -13.90 -22.51 11.45
CA HIS A 137 -14.07 -23.91 11.07
C HIS A 137 -15.01 -24.05 9.86
N LYS A 138 -16.19 -23.44 9.91
CA LYS A 138 -17.16 -23.44 8.80
C LYS A 138 -16.57 -22.88 7.51
N ARG A 139 -15.70 -21.88 7.61
CA ARG A 139 -14.98 -21.32 6.46
C ARG A 139 -14.00 -22.32 5.86
N VAL A 140 -13.24 -23.03 6.69
CA VAL A 140 -12.29 -24.04 6.22
C VAL A 140 -13.05 -25.21 5.59
N GLU A 141 -14.09 -25.72 6.24
CA GLU A 141 -14.94 -26.79 5.70
C GLU A 141 -15.53 -26.42 4.33
N HIS A 142 -16.05 -25.19 4.20
CA HIS A 142 -16.58 -24.70 2.93
C HIS A 142 -15.51 -24.58 1.83
N VAL A 143 -14.28 -24.19 2.17
CA VAL A 143 -13.20 -24.15 1.17
C VAL A 143 -12.77 -25.57 0.78
N LEU A 144 -12.70 -26.48 1.76
CA LEU A 144 -12.36 -27.88 1.53
C LEU A 144 -13.40 -28.59 0.65
N SER A 145 -14.68 -28.24 0.73
CA SER A 145 -15.71 -28.82 -0.15
C SER A 145 -15.53 -28.50 -1.64
N TYR A 146 -14.65 -27.55 -1.97
CA TYR A 146 -14.28 -27.24 -3.36
C TYR A 146 -12.90 -27.77 -3.75
N ILE A 147 -12.28 -28.61 -2.92
CA ILE A 147 -11.02 -29.26 -3.25
C ILE A 147 -11.32 -30.73 -3.55
N ASP A 148 -10.87 -31.19 -4.70
CA ASP A 148 -10.92 -32.61 -5.02
C ASP A 148 -9.85 -33.36 -4.22
N ASP A 149 -10.28 -34.28 -3.35
CA ASP A 149 -9.40 -35.07 -2.47
C ASP A 149 -8.38 -35.91 -3.26
N ALA A 150 -8.71 -36.32 -4.48
CA ALA A 150 -7.82 -37.15 -5.30
C ALA A 150 -6.72 -36.31 -5.95
N THR A 151 -7.11 -35.21 -6.62
CA THR A 151 -6.15 -34.39 -7.39
C THR A 151 -5.56 -33.21 -6.61
N HIS A 152 -6.11 -32.91 -5.43
CA HIS A 152 -5.79 -31.74 -4.60
C HIS A 152 -5.95 -30.41 -5.35
N ASN A 153 -6.75 -30.40 -6.42
CA ASN A 153 -7.06 -29.21 -7.20
C ASN A 153 -8.39 -28.63 -6.76
N PHE A 154 -8.52 -27.30 -6.91
CA PHE A 154 -9.82 -26.66 -6.74
C PHE A 154 -10.76 -27.04 -7.87
N GLU A 155 -12.01 -27.34 -7.51
CA GLU A 155 -13.10 -27.48 -8.46
C GLU A 155 -13.23 -26.20 -9.30
N PRO A 156 -13.52 -26.31 -10.61
CA PRO A 156 -13.55 -25.16 -11.49
C PRO A 156 -14.77 -24.26 -11.26
N MET A 157 -15.75 -24.66 -10.43
CA MET A 157 -16.94 -23.87 -10.06
C MET A 157 -17.72 -23.33 -11.27
N GLU A 158 -17.73 -24.04 -12.40
CA GLU A 158 -18.39 -23.55 -13.62
C GLU A 158 -19.91 -23.54 -13.50
N ASN A 159 -20.45 -24.38 -12.63
CA ASN A 159 -21.85 -24.50 -12.27
C ASN A 159 -22.24 -23.65 -11.04
N VAL A 160 -21.35 -22.80 -10.52
CA VAL A 160 -21.65 -21.93 -9.38
C VAL A 160 -22.02 -20.52 -9.86
N ILE A 161 -23.14 -20.01 -9.35
CA ILE A 161 -23.65 -18.65 -9.52
C ILE A 161 -23.55 -17.95 -8.18
N HIS A 162 -22.80 -16.86 -8.09
CA HIS A 162 -22.79 -16.01 -6.91
C HIS A 162 -23.90 -14.95 -7.05
N ILE A 163 -24.69 -14.80 -5.99
CA ILE A 163 -25.74 -13.79 -5.86
C ILE A 163 -25.51 -12.98 -4.58
N ASP A 164 -25.73 -11.67 -4.66
CA ASP A 164 -25.57 -10.76 -3.51
C ASP A 164 -26.29 -9.42 -3.75
N GLU A 165 -26.69 -8.77 -2.66
CA GLU A 165 -27.29 -7.44 -2.64
C GLU A 165 -26.29 -6.35 -2.26
N LYS A 166 -26.38 -5.20 -2.94
CA LYS A 166 -25.57 -4.05 -2.57
C LYS A 166 -26.31 -2.72 -2.66
N TRP A 167 -26.14 -1.91 -1.61
CA TRP A 167 -26.55 -0.51 -1.60
C TRP A 167 -25.53 0.37 -2.33
N PHE A 168 -26.01 1.12 -3.31
CA PHE A 168 -25.26 2.19 -3.97
C PHE A 168 -25.82 3.54 -3.56
N ASN A 169 -24.93 4.43 -3.09
CA ASN A 169 -25.28 5.82 -2.81
C ASN A 169 -25.36 6.59 -4.14
N GLN A 170 -26.39 7.43 -4.30
CA GLN A 170 -26.51 8.32 -5.46
C GLN A 170 -25.33 9.31 -5.56
N ASP A 171 -24.70 9.62 -4.42
CA ASP A 171 -23.60 10.58 -4.34
C ASP A 171 -22.49 10.14 -3.36
N LYS A 172 -21.27 10.65 -3.54
CA LYS A 172 -20.11 10.45 -2.67
C LYS A 172 -19.98 11.65 -1.72
N ASN A 173 -19.60 11.42 -0.47
CA ASN A 173 -19.44 12.50 0.53
C ASN A 173 -18.46 13.58 0.02
N THR A 174 -17.24 13.16 -0.33
CA THR A 174 -16.21 14.05 -0.88
C THR A 174 -16.10 13.86 -2.39
N ARG A 175 -16.09 14.97 -3.14
CA ARG A 175 -15.78 15.02 -4.58
C ARG A 175 -14.65 16.02 -4.81
N THR A 176 -13.74 15.67 -5.71
CA THR A 176 -12.70 16.59 -6.19
C THR A 176 -13.14 17.13 -7.53
N TYR A 177 -13.14 18.46 -7.67
CA TYR A 177 -13.45 19.15 -8.92
C TYR A 177 -12.15 19.69 -9.53
N MET A 178 -12.02 19.60 -10.85
CA MET A 178 -11.03 20.36 -11.60
C MET A 178 -11.71 21.67 -12.00
N LEU A 179 -11.30 22.78 -11.40
CA LEU A 179 -11.89 24.10 -11.59
C LEU A 179 -10.87 25.01 -12.27
N LEU A 180 -11.33 25.87 -13.17
CA LEU A 180 -10.51 26.94 -13.75
C LEU A 180 -10.29 28.06 -12.73
N GLU A 181 -9.30 28.91 -13.01
CA GLU A 181 -8.99 30.06 -12.15
C GLU A 181 -10.18 31.04 -12.12
N GLY A 182 -10.74 31.24 -10.93
CA GLY A 182 -11.95 32.06 -10.70
C GLY A 182 -13.27 31.28 -10.64
N GLU A 183 -13.29 29.98 -10.94
CA GLU A 183 -14.50 29.17 -10.82
C GLU A 183 -14.74 28.74 -9.36
N LEU A 184 -15.99 28.86 -8.91
CA LEU A 184 -16.42 28.35 -7.62
C LEU A 184 -16.87 26.89 -7.75
N PRO A 185 -16.55 26.02 -6.77
CA PRO A 185 -17.06 24.65 -6.76
C PRO A 185 -18.60 24.64 -6.70
N PRO A 186 -19.26 23.66 -7.35
CA PRO A 186 -20.70 23.48 -7.23
C PRO A 186 -21.13 23.30 -5.76
N GLN A 187 -22.16 24.04 -5.34
CA GLN A 187 -22.74 23.92 -4.00
C GLN A 187 -23.52 22.61 -3.87
N ARG A 188 -23.27 21.87 -2.78
CA ARG A 188 -23.85 20.55 -2.51
C ARG A 188 -24.34 20.48 -1.07
N ASP A 189 -25.60 20.88 -0.87
CA ASP A 189 -26.18 20.95 0.47
C ASP A 189 -27.07 19.76 0.79
N ARG A 190 -26.82 19.16 1.96
CA ARG A 190 -27.63 18.11 2.59
C ARG A 190 -27.57 18.27 4.11
N LYS A 191 -28.59 17.81 4.82
CA LYS A 191 -28.61 17.86 6.30
C LYS A 191 -27.55 16.95 6.94
N SER A 192 -27.27 15.79 6.34
CA SER A 192 -26.17 14.89 6.74
C SER A 192 -25.86 13.88 5.63
N ASN A 193 -24.71 13.20 5.74
CA ASN A 193 -24.31 12.15 4.80
C ASN A 193 -25.21 10.91 4.83
N ASN A 194 -25.99 10.73 5.90
CA ASN A 194 -26.93 9.61 6.00
C ASN A 194 -28.18 9.81 5.13
N PHE A 195 -28.48 11.05 4.71
CA PHE A 195 -29.61 11.39 3.84
C PHE A 195 -29.28 11.32 2.34
N ILE A 196 -28.12 10.77 1.97
CA ILE A 196 -27.84 10.49 0.55
C ILE A 196 -28.75 9.34 0.12
N PRO A 197 -29.59 9.52 -0.92
CA PRO A 197 -30.45 8.45 -1.41
C PRO A 197 -29.62 7.24 -1.82
N LYS A 198 -30.14 6.05 -1.49
CA LYS A 198 -29.49 4.77 -1.77
C LYS A 198 -30.43 3.91 -2.59
N THR A 199 -29.87 3.17 -3.55
CA THR A 199 -30.59 2.17 -4.32
C THR A 199 -29.92 0.83 -4.10
N MET A 200 -30.72 -0.18 -3.74
CA MET A 200 -30.24 -1.55 -3.58
C MET A 200 -30.29 -2.24 -4.95
N PHE A 201 -29.23 -2.97 -5.26
CA PHE A 201 -29.17 -3.82 -6.44
C PHE A 201 -28.85 -5.25 -6.04
N LEU A 202 -29.62 -6.20 -6.57
CA LEU A 202 -29.30 -7.61 -6.58
C LEU A 202 -28.46 -7.90 -7.84
N ALA A 203 -27.31 -8.55 -7.68
CA ALA A 203 -26.47 -8.96 -8.80
C ALA A 203 -26.26 -10.46 -8.79
N ALA A 204 -26.17 -11.06 -9.98
CA ALA A 204 -25.84 -12.48 -10.17
C ALA A 204 -24.74 -12.64 -11.21
N VAL A 205 -23.66 -13.34 -10.83
CA VAL A 205 -22.50 -13.59 -11.68
C VAL A 205 -21.98 -15.01 -11.49
N ALA A 206 -21.64 -15.67 -12.58
CA ALA A 206 -20.93 -16.93 -12.61
C ALA A 206 -19.53 -16.74 -13.22
N ARG A 207 -18.72 -17.79 -13.20
CA ARG A 207 -17.37 -17.78 -13.77
C ARG A 207 -17.40 -17.52 -15.31
N PRO A 208 -16.69 -16.51 -15.82
CA PRO A 208 -16.56 -16.28 -17.26
C PRO A 208 -15.84 -17.46 -17.94
N ARG A 209 -16.38 -17.96 -19.06
CA ARG A 209 -15.83 -19.12 -19.80
C ARG A 209 -16.16 -19.06 -21.28
N TYR A 210 -15.51 -19.89 -22.09
CA TYR A 210 -15.81 -19.98 -23.51
C TYR A 210 -16.97 -20.97 -23.74
N ASP A 211 -18.00 -20.53 -24.47
CA ASP A 211 -19.10 -21.40 -24.90
C ASP A 211 -18.78 -21.95 -26.29
N PHE A 212 -18.39 -23.22 -26.37
CA PHE A 212 -18.04 -23.86 -27.65
C PHE A 212 -19.24 -24.04 -28.60
N GLN A 213 -20.47 -24.14 -28.08
CA GLN A 213 -21.65 -24.25 -28.96
C GLN A 213 -21.95 -22.92 -29.64
N ARG A 214 -21.83 -21.82 -28.90
CA ARG A 214 -22.05 -20.46 -29.42
C ARG A 214 -20.81 -19.83 -30.05
N LYS A 215 -19.65 -20.51 -29.95
CA LYS A 215 -18.34 -20.04 -30.41
C LYS A 215 -17.99 -18.64 -29.90
N CYS A 216 -18.44 -18.30 -28.69
CA CYS A 216 -18.26 -16.98 -28.10
C CYS A 216 -17.84 -17.08 -26.63
N ARG A 217 -17.12 -16.07 -26.14
CA ARG A 217 -16.77 -15.99 -24.73
C ARG A 217 -17.96 -15.49 -23.92
N TRP A 218 -18.46 -16.34 -23.02
CA TRP A 218 -19.51 -15.97 -22.09
C TRP A 218 -18.92 -15.18 -20.92
N SER A 219 -19.48 -14.00 -20.68
CA SER A 219 -18.95 -13.05 -19.69
C SER A 219 -19.19 -13.45 -18.24
N GLY A 220 -20.00 -14.50 -17.98
CA GLY A 220 -20.42 -14.89 -16.64
C GLY A 220 -21.48 -13.98 -16.03
N LYS A 221 -21.77 -12.82 -16.63
CA LYS A 221 -22.79 -11.88 -16.15
C LYS A 221 -24.17 -12.45 -16.46
N ILE A 222 -24.97 -12.62 -15.40
CA ILE A 222 -26.36 -13.08 -15.54
C ILE A 222 -27.30 -11.89 -15.51
N GLY A 223 -27.18 -11.05 -14.50
CA GLY A 223 -27.99 -9.85 -14.40
C GLY A 223 -27.68 -8.97 -13.20
N ILE A 224 -28.25 -7.77 -13.25
CA ILE A 224 -28.29 -6.82 -12.15
C ILE A 224 -29.68 -6.17 -12.14
N TRP A 225 -30.35 -6.24 -11.01
CA TRP A 225 -31.74 -5.83 -10.83
C TRP A 225 -31.80 -4.85 -9.67
N ALA A 226 -32.49 -3.72 -9.85
CA ALA A 226 -32.75 -2.80 -8.76
C ALA A 226 -33.89 -3.36 -7.89
N LEU A 227 -33.67 -3.46 -6.58
CA LEU A 227 -34.73 -3.79 -5.63
C LEU A 227 -35.43 -2.48 -5.25
N THR A 228 -36.38 -2.10 -6.08
CA THR A 228 -37.21 -0.91 -5.92
C THR A 228 -38.67 -1.33 -5.86
N GLU A 229 -39.48 -0.72 -4.98
CA GLU A 229 -40.94 -0.87 -5.07
C GLU A 229 -41.42 -0.39 -6.44
N GLU A 230 -42.15 -1.27 -7.16
CA GLU A 230 -42.77 -0.93 -8.42
C GLU A 230 -43.96 0.02 -8.18
N TYR A 231 -43.87 1.24 -8.71
CA TYR A 231 -45.02 2.06 -9.05
C TYR A 231 -45.20 2.03 -10.58
N VAL A 232 -46.42 2.21 -11.07
CA VAL A 232 -46.72 2.12 -12.52
C VAL A 232 -45.88 3.13 -13.31
N ALA A 233 -44.87 2.64 -14.03
CA ALA A 233 -44.08 3.41 -14.97
C ALA A 233 -44.62 3.22 -16.41
N GLN A 234 -44.96 4.33 -17.08
CA GLN A 234 -45.73 4.36 -18.34
C GLN A 234 -45.04 3.80 -19.61
N ARG A 235 -43.84 3.19 -19.56
CA ARG A 235 -43.18 2.66 -20.78
C ARG A 235 -42.30 1.44 -20.53
N SER A 236 -42.64 0.32 -21.18
CA SER A 236 -41.78 -0.85 -21.36
C SER A 236 -40.66 -0.56 -22.37
N SER A 237 -39.42 -0.95 -22.07
CA SER A 237 -38.26 -0.80 -22.97
C SER A 237 -37.89 -2.13 -23.65
N LYS A 238 -37.63 -2.06 -24.96
CA LYS A 238 -37.39 -3.17 -25.90
C LYS A 238 -35.95 -3.74 -25.89
N TYR A 239 -34.99 -3.11 -25.20
CA TYR A 239 -33.55 -3.27 -25.50
C TYR A 239 -32.70 -4.08 -24.50
N ARG A 240 -33.31 -4.93 -23.65
CA ARG A 240 -32.53 -5.72 -22.67
C ARG A 240 -32.67 -7.23 -22.92
N PRO A 241 -31.85 -7.83 -23.80
CA PRO A 241 -31.83 -9.29 -23.96
C PRO A 241 -31.34 -9.96 -22.67
N ARG A 242 -32.05 -11.00 -22.23
CA ARG A 242 -31.68 -11.84 -21.08
C ARG A 242 -30.41 -12.61 -21.41
N ALA A 243 -29.44 -12.67 -20.48
CA ALA A 243 -28.28 -13.54 -20.66
C ALA A 243 -28.73 -15.01 -20.60
N GLU A 244 -28.33 -15.82 -21.58
CA GLU A 244 -28.69 -17.23 -21.65
C GLU A 244 -27.54 -18.11 -21.15
N TRP A 245 -27.84 -19.03 -20.23
CA TRP A 245 -26.88 -19.96 -19.65
C TRP A 245 -26.22 -20.87 -20.72
N PRO A 246 -24.92 -21.19 -20.61
CA PRO A 246 -24.27 -22.09 -21.55
C PRO A 246 -24.94 -23.47 -21.59
N ARG A 247 -25.29 -23.94 -22.79
CA ARG A 247 -26.08 -25.16 -23.00
C ARG A 247 -25.36 -26.46 -22.63
N GLN A 248 -24.03 -26.43 -22.56
CA GLN A 248 -23.19 -27.59 -22.24
C GLN A 248 -23.41 -28.16 -20.84
N GLN A 249 -23.93 -27.34 -19.91
CA GLN A 249 -24.09 -27.69 -18.49
C GLN A 249 -25.56 -27.74 -18.06
N TRP A 250 -26.50 -27.85 -18.99
CA TRP A 250 -27.93 -27.95 -18.66
C TRP A 250 -28.26 -29.18 -17.80
N ARG A 251 -27.46 -30.24 -17.91
CA ARG A 251 -27.64 -31.51 -17.19
C ARG A 251 -26.93 -31.56 -15.84
N ASP A 252 -26.04 -30.62 -15.57
CA ASP A 252 -25.29 -30.55 -14.32
C ASP A 252 -26.10 -29.75 -13.28
N PRO A 253 -26.04 -30.11 -11.99
CA PRO A 253 -26.67 -29.31 -10.95
C PRO A 253 -26.02 -27.93 -10.90
N ILE A 254 -26.85 -26.88 -10.96
CA ILE A 254 -26.43 -25.49 -10.83
C ILE A 254 -26.55 -25.09 -9.37
N PHE A 255 -25.46 -24.56 -8.81
CA PHE A 255 -25.45 -24.07 -7.44
C PHE A 255 -25.54 -22.55 -7.42
N VAL A 256 -26.51 -22.02 -6.67
CA VAL A 256 -26.66 -20.60 -6.41
C VAL A 256 -26.13 -20.32 -5.01
N GLN A 257 -25.04 -19.58 -4.91
CA GLN A 257 -24.44 -19.17 -3.65
C GLN A 257 -24.99 -17.81 -3.21
N GLN A 258 -25.52 -17.76 -1.99
CA GLN A 258 -25.98 -16.55 -1.30
C GLN A 258 -25.35 -16.43 0.09
N ASP A 259 -25.45 -15.25 0.69
CA ASP A 259 -25.05 -15.06 2.08
C ASP A 259 -26.04 -15.75 3.06
N ASN A 260 -25.69 -15.78 4.35
CA ASN A 260 -26.52 -16.40 5.40
C ASN A 260 -27.14 -15.34 6.33
N ALA A 261 -27.37 -14.12 5.85
CA ALA A 261 -28.04 -13.07 6.61
C ALA A 261 -29.57 -13.26 6.60
N LYS A 262 -30.28 -12.74 7.60
CA LYS A 262 -31.75 -12.71 7.55
C LYS A 262 -32.19 -11.45 6.78
N PRO A 263 -33.22 -11.52 5.91
CA PRO A 263 -34.28 -12.54 5.84
C PRO A 263 -34.16 -13.48 4.63
N HIS A 264 -33.01 -14.13 4.40
CA HIS A 264 -32.88 -15.10 3.31
C HIS A 264 -33.60 -16.43 3.61
N VAL A 265 -34.06 -17.06 2.54
CA VAL A 265 -34.87 -18.30 2.54
C VAL A 265 -33.96 -19.52 2.68
N SER A 266 -34.40 -20.54 3.43
CA SER A 266 -33.63 -21.76 3.62
C SER A 266 -33.34 -22.46 2.27
N PRO A 267 -32.15 -23.05 2.05
CA PRO A 267 -31.86 -23.81 0.83
C PRO A 267 -32.72 -25.07 0.68
N PHE A 268 -33.31 -25.50 1.80
CA PHE A 268 -34.21 -26.64 1.90
C PHE A 268 -35.68 -26.23 1.97
N ASP A 269 -35.98 -24.95 1.72
CA ASP A 269 -37.35 -24.48 1.65
C ASP A 269 -38.08 -25.18 0.47
N PRO A 270 -39.26 -25.79 0.71
CA PRO A 270 -40.00 -26.50 -0.32
C PRO A 270 -40.28 -25.65 -1.57
N ASP A 271 -40.55 -24.35 -1.41
CA ASP A 271 -40.88 -23.47 -2.53
C ASP A 271 -39.63 -23.19 -3.38
N ILE A 272 -38.46 -23.04 -2.73
CA ILE A 272 -37.18 -22.86 -3.41
C ILE A 272 -36.76 -24.13 -4.14
N LEU A 273 -36.95 -25.30 -3.51
CA LEU A 273 -36.66 -26.59 -4.15
C LEU A 273 -37.59 -26.84 -5.35
N ALA A 274 -38.88 -26.53 -5.23
CA ALA A 274 -39.83 -26.65 -6.32
C ALA A 274 -39.48 -25.71 -7.48
N ALA A 275 -39.18 -24.44 -7.20
CA ALA A 275 -38.75 -23.47 -8.19
C ALA A 275 -37.43 -23.87 -8.86
N GLY A 276 -36.50 -24.50 -8.12
CA GLY A 276 -35.22 -24.97 -8.64
C GLY A 276 -35.32 -26.16 -9.60
N LEU A 277 -36.44 -26.90 -9.56
CA LEU A 277 -36.74 -28.05 -10.42
C LEU A 277 -37.68 -27.71 -11.58
N GLU A 278 -38.30 -26.53 -11.55
CA GLU A 278 -39.23 -26.09 -12.59
C GLU A 278 -38.54 -26.07 -13.97
N GLY A 279 -39.24 -26.49 -15.02
CA GLY A 279 -38.72 -26.44 -16.39
C GLY A 279 -37.56 -27.40 -16.71
N GLY A 280 -37.36 -28.44 -15.88
CA GLY A 280 -36.31 -29.46 -16.09
C GLY A 280 -34.90 -29.01 -15.67
N TRP A 281 -34.83 -27.94 -14.89
CA TRP A 281 -33.59 -27.48 -14.26
C TRP A 281 -33.28 -28.27 -12.99
N SER A 282 -32.03 -28.21 -12.54
CA SER A 282 -31.58 -28.76 -11.26
C SER A 282 -30.79 -27.69 -10.53
N ILE A 283 -31.50 -26.68 -10.02
CA ILE A 283 -30.89 -25.54 -9.30
C ILE A 283 -30.96 -25.79 -7.80
N ARG A 284 -29.85 -25.59 -7.11
CA ARG A 284 -29.72 -25.76 -5.66
C ARG A 284 -29.14 -24.50 -5.04
N LEU A 285 -29.71 -24.06 -3.93
CA LEU A 285 -29.17 -22.95 -3.16
C LEU A 285 -28.07 -23.48 -2.21
N ILE A 286 -27.00 -22.70 -2.04
CA ILE A 286 -25.94 -22.96 -1.06
C ILE A 286 -25.64 -21.67 -0.30
N PHE A 287 -25.31 -21.82 0.97
CA PHE A 287 -24.92 -20.69 1.80
C PHE A 287 -23.42 -20.54 1.91
N GLN A 288 -23.00 -19.29 1.83
CA GLN A 288 -21.67 -18.88 2.21
C GLN A 288 -21.49 -18.93 3.73
N PRO A 289 -20.29 -19.25 4.22
CA PRO A 289 -19.99 -19.19 5.64
C PRO A 289 -20.25 -17.79 6.23
N PRO A 290 -20.70 -17.69 7.49
CA PRO A 290 -20.96 -16.39 8.13
C PRO A 290 -19.75 -15.45 8.09
N ASN A 291 -20.00 -14.14 7.95
CA ASN A 291 -18.97 -13.09 7.95
C ASN A 291 -17.83 -13.32 6.96
N SER A 292 -18.13 -13.84 5.77
CA SER A 292 -17.11 -14.27 4.83
C SER A 292 -17.13 -13.59 3.47
N PRO A 293 -17.31 -12.26 3.35
CA PRO A 293 -17.46 -11.57 2.05
C PRO A 293 -16.32 -11.82 1.06
N ASP A 294 -15.14 -12.22 1.55
CA ASP A 294 -14.00 -12.66 0.76
C ASP A 294 -14.17 -14.01 0.04
N LEU A 295 -15.26 -14.73 0.29
CA LEU A 295 -15.63 -15.96 -0.43
C LEU A 295 -16.72 -15.72 -1.49
N ASN A 296 -17.07 -14.45 -1.76
CA ASN A 296 -18.03 -14.07 -2.79
C ASN A 296 -17.34 -13.24 -3.89
N ALA A 297 -17.47 -13.70 -5.14
CA ALA A 297 -16.90 -13.02 -6.30
C ALA A 297 -17.50 -11.62 -6.52
N LEU A 298 -18.76 -11.41 -6.11
CA LEU A 298 -19.44 -10.12 -6.23
C LEU A 298 -18.79 -9.06 -5.34
N ASP A 299 -18.51 -9.39 -4.08
CA ASP A 299 -17.87 -8.49 -3.12
C ASP A 299 -16.42 -8.19 -3.47
N LEU A 300 -15.64 -9.23 -3.79
CA LEU A 300 -14.22 -9.08 -4.11
C LEU A 300 -13.98 -8.34 -5.43
N GLY A 301 -14.81 -8.62 -6.44
CA GLY A 301 -14.58 -8.20 -7.82
C GLY A 301 -15.58 -7.17 -8.31
N LEU A 302 -16.81 -7.62 -8.58
CA LEU A 302 -17.79 -6.82 -9.32
C LEU A 302 -18.12 -5.52 -8.59
N PHE A 303 -18.49 -5.60 -7.33
CA PHE A 303 -18.92 -4.45 -6.56
C PHE A 303 -17.78 -3.51 -6.23
N ALA A 304 -16.59 -4.04 -5.92
CA ALA A 304 -15.39 -3.24 -5.73
C ALA A 304 -15.06 -2.44 -7.01
N SER A 305 -15.23 -3.06 -8.18
CA SER A 305 -15.04 -2.40 -9.48
C SER A 305 -16.08 -1.32 -9.74
N LEU A 306 -17.36 -1.59 -9.47
CA LEU A 306 -18.44 -0.62 -9.66
C LEU A 306 -18.29 0.61 -8.75
N GLN A 307 -17.78 0.45 -7.54
CA GLN A 307 -17.55 1.56 -6.60
C GLN A 307 -16.28 2.37 -6.90
N SER A 308 -15.35 1.82 -7.69
CA SER A 308 -14.10 2.49 -8.07
C SER A 308 -14.30 3.57 -9.15
N ILE A 309 -15.40 3.47 -9.90
CA ILE A 309 -15.87 4.46 -10.87
C ILE A 309 -16.43 5.66 -10.12
#